data_AF-A0A1F9Y4Z2-F1
#
_entry.id   AF-A0A1F9Y4Z2-F1
#
_cell.length_a   1.000
_cell.length_b   1.000
_cell.length_c   1.000
_cell.angle_alpha   90.00
_cell.angle_beta   90.00
_cell.angle_gamma   90.00
#
_symmetry.space_group_name_H-M   'P 1'
#
loop_
_entity.id
_entity.type
_entity.pdbx_description
1 polymer ?
#
loop_
_entity_poly.entity_id
_entity_poly.type
_entity_poly.pdbx_seq_one_letter_code
_entity_poly.pdbx_strand_id
1 'polypeptide(L)'
;MKKQSILIVDDEKLVREMIADFLEQEYQVVTAENADEALKRPDLGCFDLVLSDINMPGLAGYEFLKRVKVKFPSVKTVLMTAYNVDDYVRMAKTHGICNIISKTVPFNFSELLTMVRSLIREEVFGIEKYLQADGKVVREYVIKDSAEAKGVREDILKLFEKEVRDTGELRLVLDEIVTNALYHSVKNPEGDEKYREFSSVQLKPDEYIRIVCALDSEKYGVSIVDQQGTLTRDMVLYKIDRHIRGEGVLDDDGRGLFMTRVFADRLIINIAPKKKTEIIIFNYRDKLYKGFKPLYINEL
;
A
#
# COMPACT_ATOMS: atom_id res chain seq x y z
N MET A 1 25.36 0.16 -15.99
CA MET A 1 23.89 0.02 -16.11
C MET A 1 23.31 1.42 -16.34
N LYS A 2 22.25 1.54 -17.15
CA LYS A 2 21.53 2.82 -17.30
C LYS A 2 20.87 3.15 -15.95
N LYS A 3 21.13 4.33 -15.41
CA LYS A 3 20.52 4.79 -14.15
C LYS A 3 19.02 5.00 -14.44
N GLN A 4 18.13 4.43 -13.62
CA GLN A 4 16.68 4.57 -13.83
C GLN A 4 16.28 6.05 -13.74
N SER A 5 15.27 6.44 -14.50
CA SER A 5 14.87 7.82 -14.74
C SER A 5 13.48 8.12 -14.20
N ILE A 6 13.35 9.24 -13.50
CA ILE A 6 12.13 9.69 -12.83
C ILE A 6 11.79 11.09 -13.32
N LEU A 7 10.54 11.31 -13.69
CA LEU A 7 9.99 12.63 -13.95
C LEU A 7 9.19 13.11 -12.74
N ILE A 8 9.48 14.31 -12.24
CA ILE A 8 8.72 14.97 -11.17
C ILE A 8 7.96 16.15 -11.76
N VAL A 9 6.64 16.17 -11.58
CA VAL A 9 5.76 17.24 -12.06
C VAL A 9 5.06 17.86 -10.85
N ASP A 10 5.40 19.09 -10.50
CA ASP A 10 4.87 19.80 -9.33
C ASP A 10 5.04 21.31 -9.59
N ASP A 11 4.04 22.16 -9.35
CA ASP A 11 4.16 23.61 -9.58
C ASP A 11 4.89 24.34 -8.45
N GLU A 12 4.97 23.72 -7.26
CA GLU A 12 5.69 24.24 -6.11
C GLU A 12 7.21 24.02 -6.25
N LYS A 13 7.92 25.03 -6.79
CA LYS A 13 9.37 24.95 -7.05
C LYS A 13 10.19 24.37 -5.90
N LEU A 14 9.99 24.85 -4.67
CA LEU A 14 10.76 24.40 -3.50
C LEU A 14 10.52 22.91 -3.19
N VAL A 15 9.28 22.45 -3.27
CA VAL A 15 8.93 21.04 -3.05
C VAL A 15 9.53 20.18 -4.17
N ARG A 16 9.39 20.63 -5.43
CA ARG A 16 9.92 19.94 -6.61
C ARG A 16 11.44 19.77 -6.53
N GLU A 17 12.18 20.83 -6.21
CA GLU A 17 13.64 20.81 -6.06
C GLU A 17 14.06 19.93 -4.89
N MET A 18 13.41 20.06 -3.74
CA MET A 18 13.71 19.25 -2.55
C MET A 18 13.53 17.74 -2.80
N ILE A 19 12.46 17.33 -3.49
CA ILE A 19 12.23 15.93 -3.85
C ILE A 19 13.25 15.47 -4.91
N ALA A 20 13.55 16.33 -5.90
CA ALA A 20 14.53 16.03 -6.92
C ALA A 20 15.92 15.78 -6.33
N ASP A 21 16.43 16.72 -5.53
CA ASP A 21 17.75 16.63 -4.88
C ASP A 21 17.90 15.33 -4.08
N PHE A 22 16.84 14.92 -3.38
CA PHE A 22 16.84 13.67 -2.62
C PHE A 22 16.89 12.43 -3.55
N LEU A 23 16.08 12.39 -4.60
CA LEU A 23 16.03 11.24 -5.51
C LEU A 23 17.24 11.16 -6.47
N GLU A 24 17.90 12.27 -6.76
CA GLU A 24 19.11 12.32 -7.60
C GLU A 24 20.27 11.50 -7.03
N GLN A 25 20.27 11.23 -5.73
CA GLN A 25 21.23 10.35 -5.07
C GLN A 25 21.23 8.94 -5.69
N GLU A 26 20.08 8.44 -6.16
CA GLU A 26 19.92 7.08 -6.70
C GLU A 26 19.42 7.04 -8.16
N TYR A 27 18.75 8.09 -8.63
CA TYR A 27 18.06 8.11 -9.92
C TYR A 27 18.53 9.25 -10.84
N GLN A 28 18.22 9.17 -12.13
CA GLN A 28 18.23 10.34 -13.01
C GLN A 28 16.90 11.04 -12.83
N VAL A 29 16.92 12.28 -12.36
CA VAL A 29 15.69 13.04 -12.13
C VAL A 29 15.56 14.11 -13.20
N VAL A 30 14.37 14.25 -13.72
CA VAL A 30 13.96 15.36 -14.57
C VAL A 30 12.74 15.99 -13.93
N THR A 31 12.62 17.30 -14.03
CA THR A 31 11.51 18.05 -13.45
C THR A 31 10.70 18.76 -14.53
N ALA A 32 9.43 19.01 -14.24
CA ALA A 32 8.53 19.87 -14.99
C ALA A 32 7.65 20.64 -13.99
N GLU A 33 7.32 21.89 -14.30
CA GLU A 33 6.53 22.74 -13.40
C GLU A 33 5.01 22.57 -13.57
N ASN A 34 4.59 21.91 -14.65
CA ASN A 34 3.18 21.63 -14.91
C ASN A 34 3.02 20.46 -15.89
N ALA A 35 1.78 19.97 -15.99
CA ALA A 35 1.44 18.85 -16.87
C ALA A 35 1.63 19.15 -18.36
N ASP A 36 1.45 20.39 -18.81
CA ASP A 36 1.62 20.74 -20.23
C ASP A 36 3.08 20.68 -20.67
N GLU A 37 4.00 21.15 -19.83
CA GLU A 37 5.44 21.00 -20.03
C GLU A 37 5.81 19.51 -20.07
N ALA A 38 5.33 18.73 -19.11
CA ALA A 38 5.57 17.30 -19.04
C ALA A 38 5.05 16.54 -20.28
N LEU A 39 3.84 16.86 -20.77
CA LEU A 39 3.23 16.21 -21.92
C LEU A 39 3.90 16.55 -23.27
N LYS A 40 4.57 17.71 -23.37
CA LYS A 40 5.32 18.12 -24.56
C LYS A 40 6.67 17.41 -24.68
N ARG A 41 7.12 16.73 -23.63
CA ARG A 41 8.41 16.05 -23.62
C ARG A 41 8.46 14.88 -24.62
N PRO A 42 9.44 14.84 -25.52
CA PRO A 42 9.58 13.75 -26.49
C PRO A 42 10.02 12.43 -25.81
N ASP A 43 10.67 12.51 -24.66
CA ASP A 43 11.19 11.39 -23.87
C ASP A 43 10.23 10.90 -22.79
N LEU A 44 8.98 11.38 -22.74
CA LEU A 44 8.02 11.03 -21.69
C LEU A 44 7.80 9.51 -21.54
N GLY A 45 7.81 8.76 -22.65
CA GLY A 45 7.67 7.30 -22.64
C GLY A 45 8.93 6.54 -22.20
N CYS A 46 10.05 7.24 -21.97
CA CYS A 46 11.33 6.65 -21.58
C CYS A 46 11.58 6.69 -20.08
N PHE A 47 10.74 7.38 -19.30
CA PHE A 47 10.83 7.41 -17.84
C PHE A 47 10.35 6.09 -17.24
N ASP A 48 11.01 5.65 -16.17
CA ASP A 48 10.61 4.46 -15.42
C ASP A 48 9.45 4.77 -14.45
N LEU A 49 9.41 6.01 -13.96
CA LEU A 49 8.41 6.49 -13.01
C LEU A 49 8.09 7.98 -13.22
N VAL A 50 6.82 8.35 -13.07
CA VAL A 50 6.36 9.73 -13.00
C VAL A 50 5.75 9.99 -11.63
N LEU A 51 6.28 10.98 -10.93
CA LEU A 51 5.70 11.58 -9.73
C LEU A 51 4.96 12.86 -10.14
N SER A 52 3.68 13.00 -9.78
CA SER A 52 2.92 14.22 -10.08
C SER A 52 2.23 14.73 -8.83
N ASP A 53 2.33 16.03 -8.56
CA ASP A 53 1.38 16.68 -7.66
C ASP A 53 -0.04 16.58 -8.22
N ILE A 54 -1.02 16.55 -7.32
CA ILE A 54 -2.44 16.46 -7.67
C ILE A 54 -3.03 17.79 -8.14
N ASN A 55 -2.63 18.91 -7.53
CA ASN A 55 -3.23 20.22 -7.67
C ASN A 55 -2.25 21.17 -8.36
N MET A 56 -2.15 21.05 -9.68
CA MET A 56 -1.39 21.98 -10.49
C MET A 56 -2.32 22.90 -11.29
N PRO A 57 -1.90 24.14 -11.60
CA PRO A 57 -2.61 24.99 -12.55
C PRO A 57 -2.81 24.29 -13.90
N GLY A 58 -4.01 24.43 -14.47
CA GLY A 58 -4.35 23.82 -15.76
C GLY A 58 -4.84 22.38 -15.60
N LEU A 59 -4.08 21.41 -16.10
CA LEU A 59 -4.45 20.00 -16.07
C LEU A 59 -4.11 19.38 -14.71
N ALA A 60 -5.11 18.81 -14.04
CA ALA A 60 -4.91 18.18 -12.74
C ALA A 60 -4.00 16.94 -12.83
N GLY A 61 -3.24 16.67 -11.77
CA GLY A 61 -2.23 15.61 -11.77
C GLY A 61 -2.77 14.23 -12.08
N TYR A 62 -3.96 13.90 -11.57
CA TYR A 62 -4.59 12.61 -11.84
C TYR A 62 -5.03 12.44 -13.31
N GLU A 63 -5.43 13.52 -13.97
CA GLU A 63 -5.74 13.49 -15.41
C GLU A 63 -4.47 13.36 -16.24
N PHE A 64 -3.42 14.08 -15.84
CA PHE A 64 -2.08 13.93 -16.42
C PHE A 64 -1.58 12.49 -16.32
N LEU A 65 -1.55 11.91 -15.11
CA LEU A 65 -1.10 10.53 -14.91
C LEU A 65 -1.96 9.52 -15.69
N LYS A 66 -3.27 9.73 -15.79
CA LYS A 66 -4.14 8.91 -16.65
C LYS A 66 -3.71 8.97 -18.12
N ARG A 67 -3.40 10.16 -18.65
CA ARG A 67 -2.91 10.33 -20.03
C ARG A 67 -1.55 9.64 -20.22
N VAL A 68 -0.64 9.78 -19.25
CA VAL A 68 0.66 9.08 -19.27
C VAL A 68 0.45 7.57 -19.33
N LYS A 69 -0.36 7.01 -18.43
CA LYS A 69 -0.61 5.56 -18.35
C LYS A 69 -1.30 4.98 -19.59
N VAL A 70 -2.22 5.72 -20.20
CA VAL A 70 -2.87 5.32 -21.47
C VAL A 70 -1.89 5.33 -22.64
N LYS A 71 -1.04 6.37 -22.72
CA LYS A 71 -0.10 6.53 -23.83
C LYS A 71 1.17 5.67 -23.67
N PHE A 72 1.60 5.44 -22.44
CA PHE A 72 2.83 4.74 -22.06
C PHE A 72 2.56 3.78 -20.89
N PRO A 73 1.97 2.60 -21.14
CA PRO A 73 1.55 1.68 -20.08
C PRO A 73 2.69 1.12 -19.21
N SER A 74 3.93 1.15 -19.68
CA SER A 74 5.12 0.71 -18.93
C SER A 74 5.56 1.73 -17.87
N VAL A 75 5.18 3.00 -18.01
CA VAL A 75 5.58 4.08 -17.10
C VAL A 75 4.78 3.94 -15.80
N LYS A 76 5.48 3.76 -14.68
CA LYS A 76 4.84 3.74 -13.36
C LYS A 76 4.42 5.16 -12.98
N THR A 77 3.35 5.29 -12.20
CA THR A 77 2.78 6.59 -11.84
C THR A 77 2.48 6.66 -10.35
N VAL A 78 2.92 7.73 -9.69
CA VAL A 78 2.60 8.02 -8.29
C VAL A 78 2.05 9.44 -8.20
N LEU A 79 0.95 9.59 -7.48
CA LEU A 79 0.37 10.88 -7.19
C LEU A 79 0.89 11.40 -5.83
N MET A 80 1.17 12.68 -5.74
CA MET A 80 1.58 13.38 -4.53
C MET A 80 0.49 14.37 -4.13
N THR A 81 0.22 14.52 -2.83
CA THR A 81 -0.81 15.45 -2.35
C THR A 81 -0.51 16.00 -0.97
N ALA A 82 -0.70 17.29 -0.74
CA ALA A 82 -0.62 17.89 0.60
C ALA A 82 -1.89 17.62 1.46
N TYR A 83 -2.92 16.99 0.89
CA TYR A 83 -4.22 16.78 1.52
C TYR A 83 -4.43 15.32 1.92
N ASN A 84 -5.57 15.03 2.57
CA ASN A 84 -5.90 13.68 2.97
C ASN A 84 -6.07 12.77 1.76
N VAL A 85 -5.32 11.68 1.73
CA VAL A 85 -5.36 10.69 0.66
C VAL A 85 -6.74 10.03 0.58
N ASP A 86 -7.44 9.89 1.71
CA ASP A 86 -8.80 9.33 1.76
C ASP A 86 -9.79 10.14 0.92
N ASP A 87 -9.62 11.46 0.86
CA ASP A 87 -10.46 12.35 0.05
C ASP A 87 -10.31 12.08 -1.46
N TYR A 88 -9.23 11.41 -1.86
CA TYR A 88 -8.91 11.09 -3.25
C TYR A 88 -9.13 9.64 -3.63
N VAL A 89 -9.52 8.74 -2.72
CA VAL A 89 -9.70 7.31 -3.03
C VAL A 89 -10.73 7.11 -4.16
N ARG A 90 -11.82 7.89 -4.16
CA ARG A 90 -12.83 7.82 -5.23
C ARG A 90 -12.27 8.19 -6.60
N MET A 91 -11.49 9.26 -6.64
CA MET A 91 -10.79 9.71 -7.83
C MET A 91 -9.78 8.64 -8.25
N ALA A 92 -9.01 8.11 -7.30
CA ALA A 92 -8.01 7.08 -7.54
C ALA A 92 -8.63 5.83 -8.17
N LYS A 93 -9.78 5.38 -7.67
CA LYS A 93 -10.61 4.32 -8.27
C LYS A 93 -11.02 4.66 -9.71
N THR A 94 -11.56 5.85 -9.92
CA THR A 94 -12.07 6.29 -11.24
C THR A 94 -10.97 6.42 -12.30
N HIS A 95 -9.75 6.74 -11.88
CA HIS A 95 -8.61 6.98 -12.77
C HIS A 95 -7.57 5.85 -12.74
N GLY A 96 -7.77 4.79 -11.95
CA GLY A 96 -6.84 3.67 -11.82
C GLY A 96 -5.50 4.05 -11.23
N ILE A 97 -5.49 4.99 -10.27
CA ILE A 97 -4.31 5.40 -9.50
C ILE A 97 -4.23 4.52 -8.25
N CYS A 98 -3.08 3.89 -8.05
CA CYS A 98 -2.91 2.87 -7.01
C CYS A 98 -1.89 3.29 -5.95
N ASN A 99 -1.11 4.33 -6.24
CA ASN A 99 -0.02 4.80 -5.40
C ASN A 99 -0.17 6.31 -5.19
N ILE A 100 -0.44 6.72 -3.95
CA ILE A 100 -0.58 8.11 -3.54
C ILE A 100 0.26 8.33 -2.29
N ILE A 101 1.15 9.31 -2.32
CA ILE A 101 1.96 9.72 -1.17
C ILE A 101 1.53 11.11 -0.69
N SER A 102 1.49 11.31 0.63
CA SER A 102 1.19 12.61 1.19
C SER A 102 2.44 13.48 1.34
N LYS A 103 2.35 14.74 0.91
CA LYS A 103 3.34 15.81 1.11
C LYS A 103 3.19 16.39 2.52
N THR A 104 3.49 15.60 3.54
CA THR A 104 3.41 16.01 4.94
C THR A 104 4.55 16.94 5.32
N VAL A 105 4.41 17.69 6.41
CA VAL A 105 5.52 18.43 7.04
C VAL A 105 5.73 17.88 8.45
N PRO A 106 6.90 17.28 8.74
CA PRO A 106 8.03 17.02 7.84
C PRO A 106 7.71 16.00 6.72
N PHE A 107 8.38 16.12 5.58
CA PHE A 107 8.19 15.21 4.43
C PHE A 107 8.91 13.88 4.66
N ASN A 108 8.25 12.76 4.39
CA ASN A 108 8.85 11.44 4.56
C ASN A 108 9.58 10.96 3.31
N PHE A 109 10.85 11.32 3.22
CA PHE A 109 11.74 10.87 2.14
C PHE A 109 12.01 9.37 2.15
N SER A 110 12.08 8.75 3.33
CA SER A 110 12.31 7.29 3.44
C SER A 110 11.15 6.50 2.82
N GLU A 111 9.93 6.96 3.05
CA GLU A 111 8.73 6.41 2.42
C GLU A 111 8.71 6.61 0.91
N LEU A 112 8.97 7.84 0.45
CA LEU A 112 9.05 8.10 -0.98
C LEU A 112 10.08 7.17 -1.65
N LEU A 113 11.26 7.05 -1.06
CA LEU A 113 12.32 6.20 -1.59
C LEU A 113 11.91 4.73 -1.65
N THR A 114 11.26 4.25 -0.60
CA THR A 114 10.74 2.88 -0.53
C THR A 114 9.70 2.64 -1.61
N MET A 115 8.79 3.60 -1.82
CA MET A 115 7.79 3.55 -2.88
C MET A 115 8.42 3.49 -4.27
N VAL A 116 9.33 4.43 -4.55
CA VAL A 116 10.07 4.52 -5.81
C VAL A 116 10.85 3.23 -6.09
N ARG A 117 11.61 2.73 -5.11
CA ARG A 117 12.41 1.49 -5.26
C ARG A 117 11.53 0.28 -5.57
N SER A 118 10.41 0.13 -4.85
CA SER A 118 9.51 -1.02 -5.04
C SER A 118 8.88 -1.02 -6.43
N LEU A 119 8.45 0.16 -6.91
CA LEU A 119 7.81 0.31 -8.23
C LEU A 119 8.80 0.14 -9.38
N ILE A 120 10.00 0.71 -9.27
CA ILE A 120 11.03 0.63 -10.32
C ILE A 120 11.65 -0.76 -10.41
N ARG A 121 11.88 -1.43 -9.26
CA ARG A 121 12.48 -2.77 -9.23
C ARG A 121 11.46 -3.90 -9.40
N GLU A 122 10.17 -3.59 -9.30
CA GLU A 122 9.08 -4.58 -9.26
C GLU A 122 9.25 -5.63 -8.16
N GLU A 123 9.97 -5.24 -7.09
CA GLU A 123 10.22 -6.06 -5.92
C GLU A 123 9.41 -5.53 -4.74
N VAL A 124 8.15 -5.94 -4.67
CA VAL A 124 7.19 -5.38 -3.70
C VAL A 124 7.01 -6.28 -2.47
N PHE A 125 7.27 -7.58 -2.59
CA PHE A 125 6.97 -8.51 -1.50
C PHE A 125 8.05 -8.54 -0.41
N GLY A 126 7.59 -8.66 0.84
CA GLY A 126 8.43 -8.78 2.03
C GLY A 126 8.39 -7.52 2.88
N ILE A 127 7.94 -7.67 4.14
CA ILE A 127 7.83 -6.58 5.11
C ILE A 127 9.14 -5.84 5.35
N GLU A 128 10.26 -6.55 5.28
CA GLU A 128 11.61 -6.02 5.49
C GLU A 128 11.99 -4.92 4.51
N LYS A 129 11.41 -4.92 3.30
CA LYS A 129 11.66 -3.88 2.28
C LYS A 129 11.13 -2.51 2.69
N TYR A 130 10.17 -2.50 3.62
CA TYR A 130 9.48 -1.30 4.07
C TYR A 130 9.96 -0.82 5.44
N LEU A 131 10.95 -1.49 6.03
CA LEU A 131 11.59 -1.08 7.27
C LEU A 131 12.78 -0.16 7.00
N GLN A 132 13.19 0.57 8.03
CA GLN A 132 14.48 1.25 8.02
C GLN A 132 15.67 0.25 8.06
N ALA A 133 16.89 0.76 7.91
CA ALA A 133 18.10 -0.05 7.85
C ALA A 133 18.39 -0.88 9.12
N ASP A 134 17.86 -0.46 10.27
CA ASP A 134 17.92 -1.17 11.55
C ASP A 134 16.74 -2.15 11.77
N GLY A 135 15.85 -2.26 10.79
CA GLY A 135 14.69 -3.12 10.80
C GLY A 135 15.03 -4.60 10.84
N LYS A 136 14.19 -5.36 11.56
CA LYS A 136 14.33 -6.82 11.69
C LYS A 136 13.00 -7.53 11.78
N VAL A 137 12.95 -8.72 11.21
CA VAL A 137 11.90 -9.71 11.47
C VAL A 137 12.09 -10.25 12.88
N VAL A 138 11.04 -10.20 13.69
CA VAL A 138 11.06 -10.64 15.09
C VAL A 138 10.34 -11.96 15.30
N ARG A 139 9.30 -12.23 14.50
CA ARG A 139 8.53 -13.47 14.53
C ARG A 139 7.99 -13.81 13.15
N GLU A 140 7.82 -15.10 12.91
CA GLU A 140 7.19 -15.65 11.72
C GLU A 140 6.29 -16.82 12.11
N TYR A 141 5.11 -16.87 11.52
CA TYR A 141 4.11 -17.90 11.74
C TYR A 141 3.63 -18.46 10.40
N VAL A 142 3.29 -19.74 10.41
CA VAL A 142 2.57 -20.40 9.32
C VAL A 142 1.28 -20.95 9.90
N ILE A 143 0.15 -20.49 9.38
CA ILE A 143 -1.18 -20.89 9.82
C ILE A 143 -1.79 -21.81 8.76
N LYS A 144 -2.29 -22.95 9.21
CA LYS A 144 -2.99 -23.94 8.39
C LYS A 144 -4.45 -24.15 8.80
N ASP A 145 -4.84 -23.70 9.97
CA ASP A 145 -6.23 -23.80 10.43
C ASP A 145 -6.68 -22.63 11.31
N SER A 146 -7.99 -22.55 11.54
CA SER A 146 -8.62 -21.49 12.32
C SER A 146 -8.27 -21.50 13.82
N ALA A 147 -7.86 -22.65 14.37
CA ALA A 147 -7.50 -22.76 15.79
C ALA A 147 -6.08 -22.20 16.03
N GLU A 148 -5.13 -22.52 15.15
CA GLU A 148 -3.80 -21.93 15.11
C GLU A 148 -3.89 -20.41 14.99
N ALA A 149 -4.77 -19.91 14.12
CA ALA A 149 -4.96 -18.48 13.91
C ALA A 149 -5.30 -17.71 15.20
N LYS A 150 -6.18 -18.26 16.05
CA LYS A 150 -6.54 -17.63 17.34
C LYS A 150 -5.32 -17.54 18.26
N GLY A 151 -4.52 -18.61 18.35
CA GLY A 151 -3.31 -18.63 19.16
C GLY A 151 -2.26 -17.63 18.67
N VAL A 152 -2.07 -17.57 17.35
CA VAL A 152 -1.11 -16.63 16.71
C VAL A 152 -1.52 -15.18 16.95
N ARG A 153 -2.81 -14.83 16.84
CA ARG A 153 -3.28 -13.46 17.13
C ARG A 153 -2.95 -13.02 18.56
N GLU A 154 -3.21 -13.87 19.55
CA GLU A 154 -2.88 -13.57 20.94
C GLU A 154 -1.37 -13.46 21.20
N ASP A 155 -0.55 -14.26 20.51
CA ASP A 155 0.91 -14.15 20.60
C ASP A 155 1.44 -12.84 20.01
N ILE A 156 0.89 -12.41 18.86
CA ILE A 156 1.25 -11.12 18.23
C ILE A 156 0.84 -9.94 19.12
N LEU A 157 -0.35 -10.00 19.73
CA LEU A 157 -0.79 -8.96 20.67
C LEU A 157 0.17 -8.83 21.86
N LYS A 158 0.63 -9.95 22.42
CA LYS A 158 1.63 -9.95 23.51
C LYS A 158 3.00 -9.47 23.03
N LEU A 159 3.40 -9.84 21.81
CA LEU A 159 4.67 -9.42 21.22
C LEU A 159 4.78 -7.90 21.13
N PHE A 160 3.70 -7.23 20.75
CA PHE A 160 3.66 -5.78 20.57
C PHE A 160 2.99 -5.03 21.73
N GLU A 161 2.61 -5.69 22.82
CA GLU A 161 1.92 -5.06 23.97
C GLU A 161 2.67 -3.84 24.52
N LYS A 162 4.02 -3.89 24.52
CA LYS A 162 4.87 -2.78 24.98
C LYS A 162 5.06 -1.68 23.94
N GLU A 163 4.75 -1.97 22.67
CA GLU A 163 4.91 -1.06 21.53
C GLU A 163 3.60 -0.31 21.23
N VAL A 164 2.45 -0.87 21.62
CA VAL A 164 1.13 -0.32 21.35
C VAL A 164 0.59 0.40 22.59
N ARG A 165 -0.03 1.58 22.41
CA ARG A 165 -0.72 2.28 23.49
C ARG A 165 -2.04 1.61 23.90
N ASP A 166 -2.75 1.09 22.91
CA ASP A 166 -4.01 0.35 23.06
C ASP A 166 -3.99 -0.88 22.14
N THR A 167 -3.95 -2.07 22.74
CA THR A 167 -3.96 -3.34 22.01
C THR A 167 -5.30 -3.62 21.33
N GLY A 168 -6.37 -2.87 21.65
CA GLY A 168 -7.69 -2.99 21.03
C GLY A 168 -7.67 -2.69 19.53
N GLU A 169 -7.01 -1.61 19.11
CA GLU A 169 -6.90 -1.26 17.68
C GLU A 169 -6.13 -2.34 16.90
N LEU A 170 -4.98 -2.78 17.44
CA LEU A 170 -4.20 -3.85 16.83
C LEU A 170 -4.99 -5.17 16.75
N ARG A 171 -5.76 -5.50 17.81
CA ARG A 171 -6.63 -6.69 17.81
C ARG A 171 -7.67 -6.62 16.69
N LEU A 172 -8.38 -5.50 16.57
CA LEU A 172 -9.37 -5.30 15.51
C LEU A 172 -8.75 -5.47 14.13
N VAL A 173 -7.60 -4.86 13.89
CA VAL A 173 -6.89 -5.02 12.61
C VAL A 173 -6.55 -6.48 12.37
N LEU A 174 -5.88 -7.15 13.32
CA LEU A 174 -5.45 -8.55 13.20
C LEU A 174 -6.62 -9.50 12.96
N ASP A 175 -7.74 -9.30 13.66
CA ASP A 175 -8.94 -10.12 13.47
C ASP A 175 -9.44 -9.98 12.03
N GLU A 176 -9.50 -8.76 11.48
CA GLU A 176 -9.93 -8.52 10.10
C GLU A 176 -8.97 -9.11 9.06
N ILE A 177 -7.67 -8.81 9.14
CA ILE A 177 -6.72 -9.25 8.09
C ILE A 177 -6.47 -10.76 8.11
N VAL A 178 -6.45 -11.39 9.30
CA VAL A 178 -6.30 -12.85 9.41
C VAL A 178 -7.57 -13.56 8.95
N THR A 179 -8.75 -13.05 9.29
CA THR A 179 -10.03 -13.62 8.84
C THR A 179 -10.15 -13.50 7.30
N ASN A 180 -9.81 -12.34 6.72
CA ASN A 180 -9.75 -12.17 5.27
C ASN A 180 -8.83 -13.17 4.58
N ALA A 181 -7.63 -13.39 5.13
CA ALA A 181 -6.70 -14.35 4.57
C ALA A 181 -7.19 -15.81 4.70
N LEU A 182 -7.89 -16.18 5.80
CA LEU A 182 -8.36 -17.54 6.04
C LEU A 182 -9.64 -17.91 5.28
N TYR A 183 -10.64 -17.04 5.31
CA TYR A 183 -11.99 -17.36 4.85
C TYR A 183 -12.26 -16.84 3.43
N HIS A 184 -11.74 -15.66 3.11
CA HIS A 184 -12.10 -14.95 1.87
C HIS A 184 -11.09 -15.15 0.72
N SER A 185 -9.86 -15.59 1.02
CA SER A 185 -8.85 -15.83 -0.01
C SER A 185 -9.07 -17.13 -0.81
N VAL A 186 -9.66 -18.15 -0.17
CA VAL A 186 -9.85 -19.47 -0.78
C VAL A 186 -11.25 -19.59 -1.37
N LYS A 187 -11.32 -19.74 -2.69
CA LYS A 187 -12.58 -19.90 -3.44
C LYS A 187 -12.74 -21.32 -3.96
N ASN A 188 -13.98 -21.80 -4.00
CA ASN A 188 -14.35 -23.01 -4.72
C ASN A 188 -14.16 -22.81 -6.24
N PRO A 189 -14.11 -23.89 -7.04
CA PRO A 189 -14.01 -23.79 -8.50
C PRO A 189 -15.12 -22.95 -9.15
N GLU A 190 -16.26 -22.81 -8.47
CA GLU A 190 -17.44 -22.05 -8.88
C GLU A 190 -17.32 -20.54 -8.56
N GLY A 191 -16.28 -20.12 -7.84
CA GLY A 191 -15.99 -18.71 -7.52
C GLY A 191 -16.52 -18.24 -6.15
N ASP A 192 -17.32 -19.05 -5.48
CA ASP A 192 -17.83 -18.81 -4.13
C ASP A 192 -16.74 -19.04 -3.06
N GLU A 193 -16.88 -18.37 -1.92
CA GLU A 193 -15.99 -18.56 -0.77
C GLU A 193 -16.06 -20.00 -0.28
N LYS A 194 -14.90 -20.65 -0.18
CA LYS A 194 -14.79 -22.06 0.20
C LYS A 194 -15.14 -22.28 1.67
N TYR A 195 -14.94 -21.26 2.51
CA TYR A 195 -15.18 -21.32 3.94
C TYR A 195 -16.11 -20.19 4.37
N ARG A 196 -17.13 -20.52 5.18
CA ARG A 196 -17.97 -19.50 5.82
C ARG A 196 -17.30 -19.01 7.10
N GLU A 197 -17.43 -17.72 7.39
CA GLU A 197 -17.02 -17.18 8.69
C GLU A 197 -17.60 -18.01 9.84
N PHE A 198 -16.81 -18.21 10.90
CA PHE A 198 -17.15 -19.01 12.08
C PHE A 198 -17.27 -20.54 11.87
N SER A 199 -16.94 -21.07 10.69
CA SER A 199 -16.74 -22.51 10.50
C SER A 199 -15.32 -22.95 10.91
N SER A 200 -15.14 -24.21 11.33
CA SER A 200 -13.80 -24.76 11.52
C SER A 200 -13.13 -24.91 10.15
N VAL A 201 -12.07 -24.15 9.91
CA VAL A 201 -11.34 -24.15 8.63
C VAL A 201 -10.06 -24.94 8.78
N GLN A 202 -9.88 -25.92 7.91
CA GLN A 202 -8.61 -26.60 7.69
C GLN A 202 -8.20 -26.36 6.23
N LEU A 203 -7.08 -25.68 6.05
CA LEU A 203 -6.50 -25.43 4.73
C LEU A 203 -5.92 -26.74 4.17
N LYS A 204 -5.89 -26.88 2.85
CA LYS A 204 -5.23 -28.02 2.21
C LYS A 204 -3.72 -28.01 2.51
N PRO A 205 -3.00 -29.14 2.36
CA PRO A 205 -1.56 -29.21 2.69
C PRO A 205 -0.68 -28.17 1.98
N ASP A 206 -1.09 -27.71 0.81
CA ASP A 206 -0.46 -26.69 -0.03
C ASP A 206 -0.99 -25.27 0.21
N GLU A 207 -2.10 -25.12 0.94
CA GLU A 207 -2.70 -23.85 1.33
C GLU A 207 -2.21 -23.47 2.74
N TYR A 208 -1.55 -22.32 2.88
CA TYR A 208 -1.16 -21.78 4.18
C TYR A 208 -1.10 -20.27 4.14
N ILE A 209 -1.23 -19.65 5.31
CA ILE A 209 -1.04 -18.22 5.49
C ILE A 209 0.27 -18.01 6.22
N ARG A 210 1.12 -17.14 5.69
CA ARG A 210 2.35 -16.74 6.37
C ARG A 210 2.12 -15.40 7.04
N ILE A 211 2.40 -15.31 8.33
CA ILE A 211 2.39 -14.05 9.07
C ILE A 211 3.81 -13.72 9.49
N VAL A 212 4.27 -12.50 9.18
CA VAL A 212 5.60 -12.02 9.54
C VAL A 212 5.46 -10.75 10.37
N CYS A 213 6.00 -10.78 11.58
CA CYS A 213 6.05 -9.62 12.47
C CYS A 213 7.45 -9.02 12.40
N ALA A 214 7.53 -7.71 12.19
CA ALA A 214 8.80 -7.00 12.10
C ALA A 214 8.73 -5.63 12.78
N LEU A 215 9.89 -5.08 13.10
CA LEU A 215 10.00 -3.74 13.66
C LEU A 215 11.34 -3.10 13.29
N ASP A 216 11.38 -1.79 13.27
CA ASP A 216 12.60 -0.96 13.25
C ASP A 216 12.59 -0.01 14.45
N SER A 217 13.41 1.05 14.46
CA SER A 217 13.42 2.06 15.52
C SER A 217 12.13 2.91 15.58
N GLU A 218 11.43 3.12 14.47
CA GLU A 218 10.28 4.03 14.39
C GLU A 218 8.94 3.32 14.52
N LYS A 219 8.82 2.11 13.97
CA LYS A 219 7.54 1.42 13.80
C LYS A 219 7.63 -0.08 14.04
N TYR A 220 6.47 -0.66 14.28
CA TYR A 220 6.26 -2.11 14.23
C TYR A 220 5.22 -2.43 13.14
N GLY A 221 5.26 -3.65 12.63
CA GLY A 221 4.35 -4.06 11.57
C GLY A 221 4.12 -5.55 11.51
N VAL A 222 3.04 -5.89 10.82
CA VAL A 222 2.61 -7.27 10.57
C VAL A 222 2.32 -7.40 9.09
N SER A 223 2.91 -8.41 8.46
CA SER A 223 2.63 -8.82 7.08
C SER A 223 1.87 -10.14 7.10
N ILE A 224 0.84 -10.25 6.27
CA ILE A 224 0.07 -11.46 6.06
C ILE A 224 0.08 -11.79 4.58
N VAL A 225 0.51 -13.00 4.26
CA VAL A 225 0.63 -13.50 2.89
C VAL A 225 -0.28 -14.70 2.69
N ASP A 226 -1.22 -14.59 1.77
CA ASP A 226 -1.94 -15.73 1.19
C ASP A 226 -1.27 -16.21 -0.10
N GLN A 227 -1.57 -17.45 -0.52
CA GLN A 227 -1.01 -18.06 -1.73
C GLN A 227 -1.98 -18.05 -2.93
N GLN A 228 -3.03 -17.23 -2.87
CA GLN A 228 -4.11 -17.25 -3.85
C GLN A 228 -4.03 -16.06 -4.80
N GLY A 229 -3.70 -14.87 -4.30
CA GLY A 229 -3.58 -13.68 -5.14
C GLY A 229 -4.90 -13.30 -5.82
N THR A 230 -6.02 -13.41 -5.09
CA THR A 230 -7.37 -13.15 -5.59
C THR A 230 -7.75 -11.67 -5.57
N LEU A 231 -7.04 -10.85 -4.79
CA LEU A 231 -7.22 -9.41 -4.79
C LEU A 231 -6.72 -8.81 -6.12
N THR A 232 -7.40 -7.77 -6.60
CA THR A 232 -6.94 -6.91 -7.69
C THR A 232 -6.94 -5.46 -7.21
N ARG A 233 -6.16 -4.58 -7.84
CA ARG A 233 -6.15 -3.16 -7.46
C ARG A 233 -7.54 -2.51 -7.52
N ASP A 234 -8.34 -2.89 -8.52
CA ASP A 234 -9.68 -2.33 -8.72
C ASP A 234 -10.63 -2.78 -7.61
N MET A 235 -10.53 -4.04 -7.18
CA MET A 235 -11.33 -4.56 -6.08
C MET A 235 -10.95 -3.92 -4.74
N VAL A 236 -9.66 -3.71 -4.50
CA VAL A 236 -9.19 -3.03 -3.28
C VAL A 236 -9.69 -1.58 -3.24
N LEU A 237 -9.52 -0.82 -4.33
CA LEU A 237 -10.00 0.56 -4.44
C LEU A 237 -11.52 0.65 -4.30
N TYR A 238 -12.26 -0.29 -4.90
CA TYR A 238 -13.71 -0.39 -4.75
C TYR A 238 -14.13 -0.60 -3.30
N LYS A 239 -13.51 -1.57 -2.61
CA LYS A 239 -13.82 -1.88 -1.21
C LYS A 239 -13.53 -0.70 -0.29
N ILE A 240 -12.38 -0.03 -0.45
CA ILE A 240 -12.04 1.16 0.37
C ILE A 240 -13.01 2.32 0.10
N ASP A 241 -13.28 2.66 -1.17
CA ASP A 241 -14.19 3.76 -1.54
C ASP A 241 -15.61 3.56 -0.99
N ARG A 242 -16.16 2.35 -1.10
CA ARG A 242 -17.51 2.02 -0.63
C ARG A 242 -17.68 2.31 0.87
N HIS A 243 -16.68 1.96 1.68
CA HIS A 243 -16.73 2.15 3.14
C HIS A 243 -16.46 3.60 3.55
N ILE A 244 -15.55 4.31 2.87
CA ILE A 244 -15.37 5.77 3.07
C ILE A 244 -16.70 6.52 2.86
N ARG A 245 -17.53 6.07 1.91
CA ARG A 245 -18.83 6.68 1.59
C ARG A 245 -19.96 6.29 2.55
N GLY A 246 -19.71 5.40 3.51
CA GLY A 246 -20.76 4.84 4.38
C GLY A 246 -21.74 3.92 3.65
N GLU A 247 -21.47 3.54 2.39
CA GLU A 247 -22.33 2.65 1.59
C GLU A 247 -22.16 1.17 1.98
N GLY A 248 -21.10 0.85 2.74
CA GLY A 248 -20.81 -0.49 3.25
C GLY A 248 -21.19 -0.72 4.72
N VAL A 249 -21.90 0.20 5.36
CA VAL A 249 -22.17 0.12 6.82
C VAL A 249 -23.01 -1.10 7.22
N LEU A 250 -23.82 -1.65 6.30
CA LEU A 250 -24.75 -2.74 6.56
C LEU A 250 -24.28 -4.13 6.06
N ASP A 251 -23.19 -4.20 5.29
CA ASP A 251 -22.70 -5.45 4.70
C ASP A 251 -21.22 -5.68 5.08
N ASP A 252 -20.84 -6.91 5.39
CA ASP A 252 -19.48 -7.23 5.87
C ASP A 252 -18.40 -7.18 4.77
N ASP A 253 -18.78 -7.13 3.48
CA ASP A 253 -17.83 -7.14 2.36
C ASP A 253 -16.95 -5.88 2.31
N GLY A 254 -15.64 -6.08 2.47
CA GLY A 254 -14.62 -5.04 2.39
C GLY A 254 -14.44 -4.20 3.66
N ARG A 255 -15.23 -4.47 4.71
CA ARG A 255 -15.15 -3.76 5.99
C ARG A 255 -13.77 -3.91 6.61
N GLY A 256 -13.19 -5.10 6.54
CA GLY A 256 -11.86 -5.36 7.09
C GLY A 256 -10.75 -4.53 6.48
N LEU A 257 -10.73 -4.35 5.16
CA LEU A 257 -9.72 -3.50 4.50
C LEU A 257 -9.87 -2.02 4.92
N PHE A 258 -11.11 -1.55 5.05
CA PHE A 258 -11.37 -0.20 5.53
C PHE A 258 -10.98 -0.01 6.99
N MET A 259 -11.41 -0.90 7.90
CA MET A 259 -11.02 -0.83 9.32
C MET A 259 -9.50 -0.93 9.49
N THR A 260 -8.85 -1.79 8.70
CA THR A 260 -7.39 -1.87 8.65
C THR A 260 -6.77 -0.52 8.27
N ARG A 261 -7.29 0.15 7.25
CA ARG A 261 -6.83 1.50 6.86
C ARG A 261 -7.11 2.55 7.94
N VAL A 262 -8.21 2.44 8.67
CA VAL A 262 -8.58 3.37 9.75
C VAL A 262 -7.65 3.24 10.95
N PHE A 263 -7.27 2.03 11.34
CA PHE A 263 -6.47 1.79 12.54
C PHE A 263 -4.97 1.66 12.29
N ALA A 264 -4.54 1.18 11.12
CA ALA A 264 -3.13 1.12 10.79
C ALA A 264 -2.63 2.50 10.32
N ASP A 265 -1.46 2.96 10.77
CA ASP A 265 -0.86 4.19 10.25
C ASP A 265 -0.50 4.03 8.76
N ARG A 266 -0.16 2.81 8.35
CA ARG A 266 0.07 2.45 6.95
C ARG A 266 -0.54 1.11 6.61
N LEU A 267 -1.10 1.05 5.41
CA LEU A 267 -1.59 -0.15 4.76
C LEU A 267 -0.92 -0.26 3.39
N ILE A 268 -0.18 -1.35 3.18
CA ILE A 268 0.46 -1.70 1.92
C ILE A 268 -0.15 -3.00 1.44
N ILE A 269 -0.56 -3.04 0.17
CA ILE A 269 -1.17 -4.22 -0.44
C ILE A 269 -0.37 -4.58 -1.67
N ASN A 270 0.29 -5.72 -1.64
CA ASN A 270 1.13 -6.24 -2.71
C ASN A 270 0.45 -7.44 -3.35
N ILE A 271 0.26 -7.41 -4.66
CA ILE A 271 -0.54 -8.36 -5.40
C ILE A 271 0.29 -8.95 -6.52
N ALA A 272 0.39 -10.28 -6.54
CA ALA A 272 0.84 -11.05 -7.68
C ALA A 272 -0.38 -11.87 -8.13
N PRO A 273 -1.07 -11.45 -9.20
CA PRO A 273 -2.33 -12.05 -9.60
C PRO A 273 -2.24 -13.56 -9.73
N LYS A 274 -3.19 -14.27 -9.10
CA LYS A 274 -3.28 -15.74 -9.09
C LYS A 274 -2.07 -16.46 -8.48
N LYS A 275 -1.24 -15.76 -7.70
CA LYS A 275 -0.05 -16.33 -7.05
C LYS A 275 0.00 -16.04 -5.56
N LYS A 276 -0.16 -14.78 -5.16
CA LYS A 276 -0.16 -14.37 -3.75
C LYS A 276 -0.65 -12.95 -3.58
N THR A 277 -1.24 -12.68 -2.43
CA THR A 277 -1.41 -11.32 -1.93
C THR A 277 -0.73 -11.19 -0.58
N GLU A 278 -0.04 -10.07 -0.39
CA GLU A 278 0.55 -9.67 0.88
C GLU A 278 -0.08 -8.37 1.35
N ILE A 279 -0.62 -8.37 2.56
CA ILE A 279 -1.13 -7.18 3.25
C ILE A 279 -0.17 -6.86 4.38
N ILE A 280 0.38 -5.65 4.38
CA ILE A 280 1.31 -5.17 5.39
C ILE A 280 0.69 -3.99 6.10
N ILE A 281 0.68 -4.06 7.43
CA ILE A 281 0.32 -2.95 8.29
C ILE A 281 1.55 -2.45 9.03
N PHE A 282 1.69 -1.13 9.18
CA PHE A 282 2.66 -0.53 10.08
C PHE A 282 1.99 0.49 10.99
N ASN A 283 2.48 0.55 12.23
CA ASN A 283 2.12 1.55 13.23
C ASN A 283 3.39 2.15 13.84
N TYR A 284 3.42 3.47 13.92
CA TYR A 284 4.55 4.23 14.45
C TYR A 284 4.45 4.37 15.96
N ARG A 285 5.58 4.16 16.66
CA ARG A 285 5.66 4.28 18.13
C ARG A 285 5.36 5.70 18.59
N ASP A 286 5.94 6.66 17.87
CA ASP A 286 5.68 8.08 18.06
C ASP A 286 4.67 8.59 17.05
N LYS A 287 3.64 9.28 17.54
CA LYS A 287 2.66 10.02 16.70
C LYS A 287 3.27 11.22 15.98
N LEU A 288 4.58 11.24 15.72
CA LEU A 288 5.25 12.23 14.88
C LEU A 288 4.71 12.17 13.44
N TYR A 289 4.22 11.00 13.01
CA TYR A 289 3.37 10.88 11.83
C TYR A 289 1.92 11.28 12.17
N LYS A 290 1.67 12.59 12.25
CA LYS A 290 0.30 13.17 12.15
C LYS A 290 -0.12 13.44 10.71
N GLY A 291 0.66 12.95 9.75
CA GLY A 291 0.43 13.12 8.32
C GLY A 291 -0.71 12.26 7.79
N PHE A 292 -1.13 12.53 6.55
CA PHE A 292 -2.16 11.72 5.91
C PHE A 292 -1.62 10.36 5.47
N LYS A 293 -2.46 9.33 5.62
CA LYS A 293 -2.06 7.95 5.35
C LYS A 293 -1.91 7.73 3.85
N PRO A 294 -0.72 7.33 3.35
CA PRO A 294 -0.51 7.04 1.94
C PRO A 294 -1.45 5.93 1.46
N LEU A 295 -1.65 5.86 0.15
CA LEU A 295 -2.32 4.73 -0.50
C LEU A 295 -1.26 3.95 -1.26
N TYR A 296 -1.09 2.67 -0.92
CA TYR A 296 -0.03 1.88 -1.50
C TYR A 296 -0.51 0.49 -1.94
N ILE A 297 -0.99 0.42 -3.18
CA ILE A 297 -1.49 -0.80 -3.81
C ILE A 297 -0.57 -1.13 -4.99
N ASN A 298 0.21 -2.19 -4.83
CA ASN A 298 1.17 -2.65 -5.83
C ASN A 298 0.64 -3.92 -6.48
N GLU A 299 0.53 -3.93 -7.80
CA GLU A 299 0.14 -5.10 -8.58
C GLU A 299 1.22 -5.34 -9.64
N LEU A 300 1.86 -6.51 -9.59
CA LEU A 300 2.90 -6.94 -10.53
C LEU A 300 2.33 -7.43 -11.85
#